data_AF-A0A6P0TES7-F1
#
_entry.id   AF-A0A6P0TES7-F1
#
_cell.length_a   1.000
_cell.length_b   1.000
_cell.length_c   1.000
_cell.angle_alpha   90.00
_cell.angle_beta   90.00
_cell.angle_gamma   90.00
#
_symmetry.space_group_name_H-M   'P 1'
#
loop_
_entity.id
_entity.type
_entity.pdbx_description
1 polymer ?
#
loop_
_entity_poly.entity_id
_entity_poly.type
_entity_poly.pdbx_seq_one_letter_code
_entity_poly.pdbx_strand_id
1 'polypeptide(L)' 'MLFDPERKTWIDTDTRVNSSDPRIASKLCEAEAERQRQQGEVIELKGVRPSRSGRTHTCIFEREIQEDEQP' A
#
# COMPACT_ATOMS: atom_id res chain seq x y z
N MET A 1 -14.24 -25.67 -3.68
CA MET A 1 -13.88 -24.38 -3.06
C MET A 1 -12.45 -24.11 -3.49
N LEU A 2 -12.25 -23.22 -4.46
CA LEU A 2 -10.95 -22.87 -5.02
C LEU A 2 -10.26 -21.92 -4.05
N PHE A 3 -9.32 -22.44 -3.26
CA PHE A 3 -8.30 -21.62 -2.59
C PHE A 3 -7.10 -21.64 -3.53
N ASP A 4 -6.87 -20.55 -4.26
CA ASP A 4 -5.63 -20.32 -5.02
C ASP A 4 -4.50 -20.03 -4.01
N PRO A 5 -3.55 -20.94 -3.79
CA PRO A 5 -2.59 -20.86 -2.69
C PRO A 5 -1.34 -20.02 -3.01
N GLU A 6 -1.28 -19.30 -4.13
CA GLU A 6 -0.03 -18.68 -4.63
C GLU A 6 -0.08 -17.16 -4.78
N ARG A 7 -1.08 -16.49 -4.21
CA ARG A 7 -1.02 -15.02 -4.12
C ARG A 7 -0.06 -14.62 -3.01
N LYS A 8 1.21 -14.40 -3.35
CA LYS A 8 2.20 -13.81 -2.44
C LYS A 8 1.82 -12.35 -2.22
N THR A 9 1.16 -12.10 -1.09
CA THR A 9 0.92 -10.75 -0.61
C THR A 9 2.04 -10.33 0.33
N TRP A 10 2.53 -9.10 0.18
CA TRP A 10 3.50 -8.54 1.11
C TRP A 10 3.09 -7.14 1.52
N ILE A 11 3.47 -6.78 2.74
CA ILE A 11 3.14 -5.49 3.32
C ILE A 11 4.28 -4.52 2.99
N ASP A 12 3.98 -3.53 2.17
CA ASP A 12 4.86 -2.43 1.85
C ASP A 12 4.62 -1.26 2.79
N THR A 13 5.68 -0.82 3.47
CA THR A 13 5.65 0.33 4.38
C THR A 13 6.69 1.38 4.03
N ASP A 14 7.18 1.39 2.78
CA ASP A 14 8.22 2.31 2.36
C ASP A 14 7.70 3.74 2.21
N THR A 15 6.46 3.89 1.73
CA THR A 15 5.86 5.22 1.55
C THR A 15 5.61 5.91 2.89
N ARG A 16 6.16 7.13 2.99
CA ARG A 16 5.91 8.05 4.10
C ARG A 16 5.39 9.37 3.56
N VAL A 17 4.34 9.86 4.17
CA VAL A 17 3.73 11.15 3.84
C VAL A 17 3.96 12.14 4.98
N ASN A 18 4.36 13.35 4.61
CA ASN A 18 4.53 14.45 5.56
C ASN A 18 3.17 15.10 5.81
N SER A 19 2.45 14.58 6.79
CA SER A 19 1.20 15.16 7.28
C SER A 19 1.12 14.96 8.78
N SER A 20 0.63 15.95 9.50
CA SER A 20 0.25 15.83 10.91
C SER A 20 -1.17 15.29 11.08
N ASP A 21 -1.99 15.37 10.02
CA ASP A 21 -3.37 14.89 10.05
C ASP A 21 -3.48 13.49 9.41
N PRO A 22 -4.05 12.50 10.13
CA PRO A 22 -4.14 11.12 9.66
C PRO A 22 -5.11 10.95 8.49
N ARG A 23 -6.13 11.81 8.34
CA ARG A 23 -7.08 11.74 7.22
C ARG A 23 -6.43 12.23 5.94
N ILE A 24 -5.66 13.32 6.03
CA ILE A 24 -4.86 13.82 4.90
C ILE A 24 -3.80 12.78 4.52
N ALA A 25 -3.12 12.19 5.50
CA ALA A 25 -2.18 11.12 5.25
C ALA A 25 -2.83 9.94 4.52
N SER A 26 -3.99 9.47 4.98
CA SER A 26 -4.74 8.38 4.32
C SER A 26 -5.03 8.69 2.87
N LYS A 27 -5.56 9.89 2.57
CA LYS A 27 -5.85 10.30 1.18
C LYS A 27 -4.61 10.33 0.29
N LEU A 28 -3.47 10.79 0.81
CA LEU A 28 -2.21 10.79 0.05
C LEU A 28 -1.74 9.36 -0.23
N CYS A 29 -1.85 8.47 0.75
CA CYS A 29 -1.53 7.06 0.58
C CYS A 29 -2.49 6.38 -0.42
N GLU A 30 -3.80 6.64 -0.35
CA GLU A 30 -4.79 6.13 -1.30
C GLU A 30 -4.49 6.58 -2.73
N ALA A 31 -4.14 7.86 -2.93
CA ALA A 31 -3.77 8.38 -4.24
C ALA A 31 -2.51 7.70 -4.80
N GLU A 32 -1.53 7.39 -3.94
CA GLU A 32 -0.32 6.67 -4.36
C GLU A 32 -0.60 5.20 -4.70
N ALA A 33 -1.44 4.52 -3.92
CA ALA A 33 -1.92 3.18 -4.23
C ALA A 33 -2.68 3.17 -5.56
N GLU A 34 -3.57 4.13 -5.81
CA GLU A 34 -4.32 4.22 -7.06
C GLU A 34 -3.39 4.45 -8.27
N ARG A 35 -2.34 5.27 -8.10
CA ARG A 35 -1.35 5.49 -9.14
C ARG A 35 -0.56 4.22 -9.47
N GLN A 36 -0.21 3.40 -8.48
CA GLN A 36 0.46 2.12 -8.69
C GLN A 36 -0.51 1.06 -9.27
N ARG A 37 -1.79 1.07 -8.87
CA ARG A 37 -2.85 0.29 -9.53
C ARG A 37 -2.97 0.58 -11.02
N GLN A 38 -2.88 1.86 -11.41
CA GLN A 38 -2.87 2.26 -12.82
C GLN A 38 -1.64 1.75 -13.59
N GLN A 39 -0.54 1.43 -12.91
CA GLN A 39 0.66 0.83 -13.51
C GLN A 39 0.57 -0.70 -13.63
N GLY A 40 -0.52 -1.31 -13.14
CA GLY A 40 -0.72 -2.76 -13.16
C GLY A 40 -0.33 -3.47 -11.86
N GLU A 41 0.08 -2.76 -10.81
CA GLU A 41 0.33 -3.37 -9.50
C GLU A 41 -0.96 -3.52 -8.68
N VAL A 42 -1.18 -4.69 -8.08
CA VAL A 42 -2.29 -4.89 -7.16
C VAL A 42 -1.88 -4.43 -5.76
N ILE A 43 -2.00 -3.13 -5.50
CA ILE A 43 -1.67 -2.51 -4.22
C ILE A 43 -2.93 -2.03 -3.50
N GLU A 44 -3.08 -2.28 -2.20
CA GLU A 44 -4.22 -1.84 -1.40
C GLU A 44 -3.75 -1.16 -0.12
N LEU A 45 -4.33 0.00 0.22
CA LEU A 45 -4.04 0.63 1.49
C LEU A 45 -4.73 -0.12 2.63
N LYS A 46 -3.96 -0.72 3.55
CA LYS A 46 -4.47 -1.30 4.79
C LYS A 46 -4.58 -0.29 5.92
N GLY A 47 -3.80 0.78 5.87
CA GLY A 47 -3.92 1.88 6.81
C GLY A 47 -2.72 2.79 6.84
N VAL A 48 -2.77 3.73 7.76
CA VAL A 48 -1.67 4.68 8.00
C VAL A 48 -1.25 4.61 9.46
N ARG A 49 0.05 4.58 9.70
CA ARG A 49 0.62 4.65 11.05
C ARG A 49 1.34 5.97 11.26
N PRO A 50 1.07 6.70 12.35
CA PRO A 50 1.87 7.85 12.70
C PRO A 50 3.29 7.41 13.04
N SER A 51 4.28 8.16 12.54
CA SER A 51 5.67 7.99 12.92
C SER A 51 5.92 8.52 14.34
N ARG A 52 7.01 8.08 14.97
CA ARG A 52 7.40 8.46 16.34
C ARG A 52 7.45 9.97 16.58
N SER A 53 7.69 10.76 15.54
CA SER A 53 7.76 12.22 15.60
C SER A 53 6.40 12.91 15.45
N GLY A 54 5.32 12.19 15.10
CA GLY A 54 3.97 12.74 14.89
C GLY A 54 3.79 13.68 13.69
N ARG A 55 4.87 14.02 12.99
CA ARG A 55 4.89 14.92 11.82
C ARG A 55 4.73 14.18 10.48
N THR A 56 4.92 12.88 10.49
CA THR A 56 4.89 12.03 9.30
C THR A 56 4.09 10.78 9.60
N HIS A 57 3.43 10.27 8.56
CA HIS A 57 2.67 9.03 8.61
C HIS A 57 3.27 8.05 7.61
N THR A 58 3.39 6.80 8.01
CA THR A 58 3.80 5.68 7.18
C THR A 58 2.55 5.03 6.61
N CYS A 59 2.46 4.96 5.29
CA CYS A 59 1.41 4.22 4.61
C CYS A 59 1.72 2.72 4.73
N ILE A 60 0.69 1.92 4.97
CA ILE A 60 0.79 0.47 5.03
C ILE A 60 0.00 -0.05 3.85
N PHE A 61 0.70 -0.43 2.80
CA PHE A 61 0.13 -1.02 1.62
C PHE A 61 0.26 -2.54 1.67
N GLU A 62 -0.74 -3.26 1.20
CA GLU A 62 -0.66 -4.68 0.89
C GLU A 62 -0.53 -4.79 -0.63
N ARG A 63 0.56 -5.35 -1.11
CA ARG A 63 0.80 -5.61 -2.52
C ARG A 63 0.61 -7.09 -2.78
N GLU A 64 -0.26 -7.44 -3.72
CA GLU A 64 -0.32 -8.79 -4.28
C GLU A 64 0.64 -8.87 -5.46
N ILE A 65 1.60 -9.78 -5.39
CA ILE A 65 2.40 -10.16 -6.56
C ILE A 65 1.53 -11.13 -7.34
N GLN A 66 1.02 -10.70 -8.50
CA GLN A 66 0.59 -11.65 -9.51
C GLN A 66 1.88 -12.21 -10.12
N GLU A 67 2.20 -13.47 -9.80
CA GLU A 67 3.12 -14.27 -10.64
C GLU A 67 2.40 -14.52 -11.97
N ASP A 68 2.20 -13.46 -12.77
CA ASP A 68 1.86 -13.60 -14.18
C ASP A 68 3.18 -13.96 -14.88
N GLU A 69 3.45 -15.27 -14.87
CA GLU A 69 3.97 -16.04 -16.00
C GLU A 69 4.79 -15.19 -17.00
N GLN A 70 6.10 -15.09 -16.80
CA GLN A 70 6.98 -14.64 -17.89
C GLN A 70 7.42 -15.85 -18.73
N PRO A 71 7.39 -15.72 -20.08
CA PRO A 71 7.58 -16.79 -21.07
C PRO A 71 9.01 -17.34 -21.19
#